data_AF-A0A0R2TJK3-F1
#
_entry.id   AF-A0A0R2TJK3-F1
#
_cell.length_a   1.000
_cell.length_b   1.000
_cell.length_c   1.000
_cell.angle_alpha   90.00
_cell.angle_beta   90.00
_cell.angle_gamma   90.00
#
_symmetry.space_group_name_H-M   'P 1'
#
loop_
_entity.id
_entity.type
_entity.pdbx_description
1 polymer ?
#
loop_
_entity_poly.entity_id
_entity_poly.type
_entity_poly.pdbx_seq_one_letter_code
_entity_poly.pdbx_strand_id
1 'polypeptide(L)'
;MQILIHKTSLLRLEVNLRRDAIYLGDPMQLLQEGSDDVAAFVKLPSRLPFGIGKARKVRAGYLGNNAKKLIMPALAKGGQLRVRIVEIQARHLNSEGIDLISISVWGDPADIIPTDPLGRISTISASTILSYSPIATTISMASRISGTKPSGICENSMVFQRINLVCI
;
A
#
# COMPACT_ATOMS: atom_id res chain seq x y z
N MET A 1 -8.64 6.68 -18.38
CA MET A 1 -8.46 6.91 -16.93
C MET A 1 -8.81 5.62 -16.20
N GLN A 2 -7.83 5.00 -15.54
CA GLN A 2 -7.96 3.74 -14.79
C GLN A 2 -7.83 4.00 -13.28
N ILE A 3 -8.17 3.02 -12.45
CA ILE A 3 -7.99 3.12 -11.00
C ILE A 3 -6.52 2.84 -10.65
N LEU A 4 -5.88 3.79 -9.98
CA LEU A 4 -4.49 3.70 -9.55
C LEU A 4 -4.40 3.16 -8.13
N ILE A 5 -5.30 3.62 -7.27
CA ILE A 5 -5.43 3.16 -5.89
C ILE A 5 -6.90 2.93 -5.60
N HIS A 6 -7.24 1.69 -5.26
CA HIS A 6 -8.62 1.30 -4.96
C HIS A 6 -9.12 1.96 -3.67
N LYS A 7 -8.33 1.87 -2.60
CA LYS A 7 -8.68 2.40 -1.29
C LYS A 7 -7.41 2.74 -0.52
N THR A 8 -7.33 3.98 -0.05
CA THR A 8 -6.28 4.40 0.88
C THR A 8 -6.85 5.36 1.90
N SER A 9 -6.45 5.20 3.16
CA SER A 9 -6.89 6.06 4.25
C SER A 9 -5.98 7.28 4.37
N LEU A 10 -6.58 8.44 4.59
CA LEU A 10 -5.86 9.66 4.90
C LEU A 10 -5.33 9.61 6.34
N LEU A 11 -4.10 10.08 6.51
CA LEU A 11 -3.43 10.27 7.78
C LEU A 11 -3.60 11.72 8.25
N ARG A 12 -3.59 11.93 9.58
CA ARG A 12 -3.67 13.25 10.22
C ARG A 12 -4.80 14.10 9.60
N LEU A 13 -6.03 13.65 9.81
CA LEU A 13 -7.21 14.33 9.31
C LEU A 13 -7.38 15.70 9.99
N GLU A 14 -7.51 16.76 9.21
CA GLU A 14 -7.71 18.14 9.72
C GLU A 14 -9.15 18.64 9.54
N VAL A 15 -9.93 17.96 8.70
CA VAL A 15 -11.35 18.25 8.48
C VAL A 15 -12.21 17.64 9.58
N ASN A 16 -13.30 18.33 9.91
CA ASN A 16 -14.29 17.86 10.86
C ASN A 16 -15.52 17.35 10.12
N LEU A 17 -15.74 16.04 10.08
CA LEU A 17 -16.84 15.42 9.31
C LEU A 17 -18.26 15.92 9.69
N ARG A 18 -18.46 16.47 10.89
CA ARG A 18 -19.76 17.04 11.29
C ARG A 18 -19.93 18.47 10.81
N ARG A 19 -18.85 19.25 10.79
CA ARG A 19 -18.89 20.65 10.38
C ARG A 19 -18.66 20.79 8.89
N ASP A 20 -17.87 19.94 8.27
CA ASP A 20 -17.56 20.04 6.86
C ASP A 20 -18.55 19.16 6.10
N ALA A 21 -19.28 19.75 5.15
CA ALA A 21 -20.28 19.06 4.34
C ALA A 21 -19.59 18.18 3.29
N ILE A 22 -18.91 17.13 3.77
CA ILE A 22 -18.15 16.16 2.98
C ILE A 22 -19.02 14.93 2.78
N TYR A 23 -19.23 14.55 1.53
CA TYR A 23 -20.05 13.40 1.17
C TYR A 23 -19.24 12.32 0.45
N LEU A 24 -19.77 11.10 0.46
CA LEU A 24 -19.22 10.01 -0.35
C LEU A 24 -19.27 10.38 -1.83
N GLY A 25 -18.18 10.09 -2.54
CA GLY A 25 -18.02 10.42 -3.96
C GLY A 25 -17.54 11.83 -4.24
N ASP A 26 -17.40 12.70 -3.23
CA ASP A 26 -16.95 14.08 -3.44
C ASP A 26 -15.56 14.13 -4.10
N PRO A 27 -15.35 15.05 -5.04
CA PRO A 27 -14.07 15.21 -5.71
C PRO A 27 -13.04 15.84 -4.78
N MET A 28 -11.87 15.24 -4.71
CA MET A 28 -10.70 15.78 -4.04
C MET A 28 -9.58 16.09 -5.03
N GLN A 29 -8.67 16.98 -4.62
CA GLN A 29 -7.45 17.32 -5.32
C GLN A 29 -6.26 16.87 -4.48
N LEU A 30 -5.27 16.23 -5.09
CA LEU A 30 -3.99 15.96 -4.45
C LEU A 30 -3.00 17.03 -4.87
N LEU A 31 -2.31 17.60 -3.91
CA LEU A 31 -1.20 18.50 -4.14
C LEU A 31 0.01 17.99 -3.36
N GLN A 32 1.17 18.03 -4.00
CA GLN A 32 2.44 17.79 -3.33
C GLN A 32 2.76 19.00 -2.46
N GLU A 33 2.98 18.78 -1.16
CA GLU A 33 3.33 19.76 -0.16
C GLU A 33 4.74 19.44 0.33
N GLY A 34 5.75 20.18 -0.13
CA GLY A 34 7.16 19.90 0.17
C GLY A 34 7.79 18.86 -0.75
N SER A 35 8.91 18.25 -0.31
CA SER A 35 9.70 17.35 -1.15
C SER A 35 8.99 16.01 -1.37
N ASP A 36 8.46 15.42 -0.30
CA ASP A 36 7.80 14.13 -0.41
C ASP A 36 6.30 14.23 -0.13
N ASP A 37 5.83 15.01 0.85
CA ASP A 37 4.45 14.90 1.34
C ASP A 37 3.37 15.24 0.31
N VAL A 38 2.26 14.50 0.36
CA VAL A 38 1.12 14.69 -0.53
C VAL A 38 -0.11 14.96 0.33
N ALA A 39 -0.64 16.17 0.21
CA ALA A 39 -1.83 16.62 0.91
C ALA A 39 -3.07 16.46 0.02
N ALA A 40 -4.16 16.00 0.61
CA ALA A 40 -5.47 15.92 -0.02
C ALA A 40 -6.30 17.15 0.35
N PHE A 41 -6.84 17.82 -0.67
CA PHE A 41 -7.71 18.98 -0.54
C PHE A 41 -9.10 18.68 -1.05
N VAL A 42 -10.11 19.01 -0.25
CA VAL A 42 -11.52 18.92 -0.64
C VAL A 42 -12.06 20.31 -0.95
N LYS A 43 -12.90 20.43 -1.98
CA LYS A 43 -13.64 21.66 -2.27
C LYS A 43 -14.98 21.60 -1.57
N LEU A 44 -15.15 22.40 -0.53
CA LEU A 44 -16.40 22.49 0.20
C LEU A 44 -17.33 23.53 -0.47
N PRO A 45 -18.61 23.20 -0.67
CA PRO A 45 -19.59 24.15 -1.17
C PRO A 45 -19.80 25.27 -0.15
N SER A 46 -20.25 26.42 -0.64
CA SER A 46 -20.55 27.53 0.27
C SER A 46 -21.81 27.26 1.09
N ARG A 47 -21.76 27.65 2.36
CA ARG A 47 -22.81 27.39 3.36
C ARG A 47 -23.60 28.64 3.74
N LEU A 48 -23.39 29.74 3.02
CA LEU A 48 -24.17 30.95 3.22
C LEU A 48 -25.55 30.81 2.55
N PRO A 49 -26.63 31.29 3.21
CA PRO A 49 -27.94 31.33 2.59
C PRO A 49 -27.87 32.13 1.27
N PHE A 50 -28.65 31.71 0.28
CA PHE A 50 -28.69 32.28 -1.08
C PHE A 50 -27.46 32.02 -1.96
N GLY A 51 -26.57 31.10 -1.58
CA GLY A 51 -25.41 30.76 -2.42
C GLY A 51 -24.38 31.89 -2.57
N ILE A 52 -24.45 32.92 -1.73
CA ILE A 52 -23.60 34.13 -1.77
C ILE A 52 -22.24 33.86 -1.10
N GLY A 53 -21.62 32.71 -1.38
CA GLY A 53 -20.28 32.48 -0.86
C GLY A 53 -19.43 31.61 -1.74
N LYS A 54 -18.13 31.76 -1.54
CA LYS A 54 -17.11 31.08 -2.34
C LYS A 54 -16.93 29.65 -1.83
N ALA A 55 -16.76 28.71 -2.76
CA ALA A 55 -16.30 27.36 -2.43
C ALA A 55 -14.91 27.47 -1.80
N ARG A 56 -14.71 26.81 -0.65
CA ARG A 56 -13.43 26.84 0.07
C ARG A 56 -12.68 25.54 -0.20
N LYS A 57 -11.39 25.62 -0.49
CA LYS A 57 -10.50 24.46 -0.48
C LYS A 57 -10.01 24.26 0.94
N VAL A 58 -10.26 23.08 1.51
CA VAL A 58 -9.82 22.72 2.86
C VAL A 58 -8.93 21.49 2.76
N ARG A 59 -7.85 21.47 3.53
CA ARG A 59 -6.95 20.31 3.62
C ARG A 59 -7.65 19.22 4.42
N ALA A 60 -7.91 18.08 3.78
CA ALA A 60 -8.52 16.92 4.42
C ALA A 60 -7.49 16.16 5.28
N GLY A 61 -6.27 16.04 4.79
CA GLY A 61 -5.17 15.35 5.48
C GLY A 61 -4.06 14.96 4.53
N TYR A 62 -3.19 14.05 4.98
CA TYR A 62 -2.05 13.56 4.23
C TYR A 62 -2.27 12.15 3.70
N LEU A 63 -1.65 11.84 2.59
CA LEU A 63 -1.66 10.49 2.04
C LEU A 63 -0.63 9.60 2.75
N GLY A 64 -0.99 8.35 3.03
CA GLY A 64 -0.05 7.38 3.60
C GLY A 64 1.15 7.10 2.70
N ASN A 65 2.30 6.75 3.30
CA ASN A 65 3.57 6.58 2.60
C ASN A 65 3.52 5.61 1.40
N ASN A 66 2.72 4.54 1.50
CA ASN A 66 2.58 3.56 0.41
C ASN A 66 1.86 4.16 -0.80
N ALA A 67 0.74 4.85 -0.58
CA ALA A 67 -0.04 5.48 -1.64
C ALA A 67 0.70 6.69 -2.25
N LYS A 68 1.42 7.43 -1.42
CA LYS A 68 2.30 8.54 -1.80
C LYS A 68 3.36 8.12 -2.82
N LYS A 69 4.09 7.02 -2.57
CA LYS A 69 5.11 6.51 -3.49
C LYS A 69 4.57 6.17 -4.88
N LEU A 70 3.33 5.68 -4.95
CA LEU A 70 2.68 5.35 -6.22
C LEU A 70 2.23 6.60 -6.99
N ILE A 71 1.82 7.65 -6.28
CA ILE A 71 1.23 8.85 -6.90
C ILE A 71 2.27 9.94 -7.18
N MET A 72 3.35 10.02 -6.41
CA MET A 72 4.44 10.98 -6.63
C MET A 72 4.93 11.06 -8.08
N PRO A 73 5.23 9.96 -8.80
CA PRO A 73 5.68 10.05 -10.19
C PRO A 73 4.60 10.66 -11.11
N ALA A 74 3.32 10.35 -10.86
CA ALA A 74 2.21 10.89 -11.64
C ALA A 74 1.97 12.37 -11.35
N LEU A 75 2.11 12.81 -10.09
CA LEU A 75 2.04 14.23 -9.71
C LEU A 75 3.21 15.02 -10.32
N ALA A 76 4.43 14.48 -10.29
CA ALA A 76 5.63 15.13 -10.82
C ALA A 76 5.54 15.34 -12.34
N LYS A 77 4.93 14.41 -13.08
CA LYS A 77 4.66 14.54 -14.52
C LYS A 77 3.51 15.52 -14.84
N GLY A 78 2.78 16.01 -13.83
CA GLY A 78 1.58 16.82 -14.04
C GLY A 78 0.39 16.00 -14.57
N GLY A 79 0.40 14.68 -14.37
CA GLY A 79 -0.67 13.78 -14.78
C GLY A 79 -1.99 14.14 -14.12
N GLN A 80 -3.10 14.01 -14.87
CA GLN A 80 -4.41 14.34 -14.35
C GLN A 80 -4.90 13.23 -13.40
N LEU A 81 -4.91 13.54 -12.10
CA LEU A 81 -5.40 12.62 -11.06
C LEU A 81 -6.80 13.03 -10.61
N ARG A 82 -7.73 12.09 -10.66
CA ARG A 82 -9.08 12.24 -10.12
C ARG A 82 -9.19 11.46 -8.83
N VAL A 83 -9.47 12.17 -7.74
CA VAL A 83 -9.63 11.55 -6.43
C VAL A 83 -11.07 11.66 -5.98
N ARG A 84 -11.60 10.55 -5.44
CA ARG A 84 -12.96 10.47 -4.92
C ARG A 84 -12.97 9.84 -3.54
N ILE A 85 -13.83 10.35 -2.67
CA ILE A 85 -14.08 9.75 -1.37
C ILE A 85 -14.87 8.47 -1.57
N VAL A 86 -14.37 7.36 -1.05
CA VAL A 86 -15.05 6.05 -1.12
C VAL A 86 -15.62 5.63 0.21
N GLU A 87 -15.06 6.13 1.31
CA GLU A 87 -15.51 5.76 2.64
C GLU A 87 -15.26 6.89 3.63
N ILE A 88 -16.20 7.04 4.56
CA ILE A 88 -16.14 8.01 5.65
C ILE A 88 -16.51 7.25 6.91
N GLN A 89 -15.61 7.21 7.89
CA GLN A 89 -15.90 6.73 9.23
C GLN A 89 -15.73 7.88 10.19
N ALA A 90 -16.81 8.26 10.87
CA ALA A 90 -16.73 9.29 11.88
C ALA A 90 -16.18 8.72 13.19
N ARG A 91 -15.61 9.58 14.02
CA ARG A 91 -15.06 9.28 15.35
C ARG A 91 -15.99 8.43 16.22
N HIS A 92 -17.30 8.62 16.12
CA HIS A 92 -18.28 7.88 16.92
C HIS A 92 -18.59 6.47 16.41
N LEU A 93 -18.14 6.12 15.20
CA LEU A 93 -18.27 4.80 14.58
C LEU A 93 -17.00 3.96 14.71
N ASN A 94 -15.86 4.57 15.06
CA ASN A 94 -14.58 3.90 15.22
C ASN A 94 -14.32 3.62 16.71
N SER A 95 -13.87 2.41 17.04
CA SER A 95 -13.43 2.03 18.39
C SER A 95 -12.28 2.90 18.92
N GLU A 96 -11.47 3.47 18.03
CA GLU A 96 -10.35 4.35 18.37
C GLU A 96 -10.76 5.82 18.57
N GLY A 97 -12.00 6.20 18.24
CA GLY A 97 -12.44 7.59 18.37
C GLY A 97 -11.80 8.56 17.36
N ILE A 98 -11.32 8.06 16.22
CA ILE A 98 -10.64 8.87 15.20
C ILE A 98 -11.51 8.94 13.93
N ASP A 99 -11.61 10.13 13.35
CA ASP A 99 -12.25 10.31 12.03
C ASP A 99 -11.33 9.73 10.94
N LEU A 100 -11.89 8.87 10.09
CA LEU A 100 -11.19 8.22 8.98
C LEU A 100 -11.88 8.57 7.67
N ILE A 101 -11.12 8.99 6.68
CA ILE A 101 -11.59 9.14 5.30
C ILE A 101 -10.74 8.24 4.43
N SER A 102 -11.38 7.37 3.65
CA SER A 102 -10.70 6.62 2.59
C SER A 102 -11.06 7.19 1.23
N ILE A 103 -10.05 7.27 0.37
CA ILE A 103 -10.17 7.78 -0.98
C ILE A 103 -9.74 6.73 -2.00
N SER A 104 -10.31 6.82 -3.20
CA SER A 104 -9.86 6.15 -4.41
C SER A 104 -9.21 7.17 -5.34
N VAL A 105 -8.11 6.76 -5.98
CA VAL A 105 -7.36 7.61 -6.91
C VAL A 105 -7.41 6.97 -8.28
N TRP A 106 -7.76 7.78 -9.27
CA TRP A 106 -7.91 7.42 -10.67
C TRP A 106 -6.99 8.31 -11.51
N GLY A 107 -6.40 7.75 -12.55
CA GLY A 107 -5.45 8.45 -13.40
C GLY A 107 -5.00 7.59 -14.56
N ASP A 108 -3.92 7.98 -15.22
CA ASP A 108 -3.30 7.16 -16.26
C ASP A 108 -2.22 6.25 -15.63
N PRO A 109 -2.24 4.92 -15.86
CA PRO A 109 -1.17 4.06 -15.41
C PRO A 109 0.20 4.43 -16.01
N ALA A 110 0.26 5.03 -17.20
CA ALA A 110 1.51 5.47 -17.84
C ALA A 110 2.25 6.54 -17.02
N ASP A 111 1.51 7.33 -16.25
CA ASP A 111 2.08 8.38 -15.40
C ASP A 111 2.75 7.80 -14.14
N ILE A 112 2.28 6.65 -13.65
CA ILE A 112 2.84 5.98 -12.47
C ILE A 112 4.13 5.23 -12.81
N ILE A 113 4.21 4.65 -14.01
CA ILE A 113 5.41 3.91 -14.43
C ILE A 113 6.58 4.89 -14.34
N PRO A 114 7.55 4.66 -13.44
CA PRO A 114 8.81 5.38 -13.49
C PRO A 114 9.35 5.10 -14.87
N THR A 115 9.44 6.15 -15.70
CA THR A 115 10.11 6.02 -16.98
C THR A 115 11.58 5.84 -16.63
N ASP A 116 11.98 4.59 -16.39
CA ASP A 116 13.37 4.23 -16.15
C ASP A 116 14.10 4.55 -17.47
N PRO A 117 14.90 5.61 -17.54
CA PRO A 117 15.62 5.90 -18.76
C PRO A 117 16.77 4.90 -18.78
N LEU A 118 16.54 3.79 -19.49
CA LEU A 118 17.46 2.68 -19.82
C LEU A 118 17.27 1.38 -19.01
N GLY A 119 16.31 0.57 -19.49
CA GLY A 119 16.53 -0.84 -19.81
C GLY A 119 16.90 -1.80 -18.68
N ARG A 120 15.89 -2.41 -18.06
CA ARG A 120 15.98 -3.82 -17.60
C ARG A 120 14.58 -4.41 -17.41
N ILE A 121 14.04 -4.95 -18.51
CA ILE A 121 12.96 -5.93 -18.41
C ILE A 121 13.62 -7.24 -17.95
N SER A 122 13.58 -7.54 -16.66
CA SER A 122 13.81 -8.91 -16.20
C SER A 122 12.48 -9.65 -16.31
N THR A 123 12.19 -10.17 -17.50
CA THR A 123 11.21 -11.24 -17.68
C THR A 123 11.65 -12.43 -16.83
N ILE A 124 10.97 -12.68 -15.71
CA ILE A 124 11.09 -13.96 -15.02
C ILE A 124 10.22 -14.94 -15.83
N SER A 125 10.84 -15.58 -16.81
CA SER A 125 10.24 -16.69 -17.58
C SER A 125 10.15 -17.91 -16.67
N ALA A 126 8.95 -18.17 -16.14
CA ALA A 126 8.64 -19.40 -15.42
C ALA A 126 8.46 -20.56 -16.43
N SER A 127 9.55 -21.20 -16.82
CA SER A 127 9.47 -22.42 -17.63
C SER A 127 10.72 -23.28 -17.49
N THR A 128 10.94 -23.89 -16.33
CA THR A 128 11.78 -25.11 -16.20
C THR A 128 11.39 -25.83 -14.91
N ILE A 129 10.33 -26.62 -14.95
CA ILE A 129 10.21 -27.79 -14.06
C ILE A 129 10.61 -28.97 -14.93
N LEU A 130 11.91 -29.26 -14.97
CA LEU A 130 12.39 -30.54 -15.46
C LEU A 130 12.09 -31.58 -14.38
N SER A 131 11.20 -32.48 -14.77
CA SER A 131 11.05 -33.84 -14.26
C SER A 131 12.32 -34.42 -13.65
N TYR A 132 12.26 -34.80 -12.38
CA TYR A 132 13.22 -35.74 -11.79
C TYR A 132 12.45 -36.88 -11.12
N SER A 133 12.43 -38.03 -11.80
CA SER A 133 11.96 -39.32 -11.31
C SER A 133 13.04 -39.96 -10.44
N PRO A 134 12.73 -40.60 -9.30
CA PRO A 134 13.72 -41.33 -8.52
C PRO A 134 13.87 -42.75 -9.09
N ILE A 135 15.02 -43.04 -9.70
CA ILE A 135 15.42 -44.43 -9.96
C ILE A 135 16.63 -44.75 -9.08
N ALA A 136 16.46 -45.85 -8.37
CA ALA A 136 17.35 -46.50 -7.42
C ALA A 136 18.82 -46.54 -7.83
N THR A 137 19.71 -46.40 -6.85
CA THR A 137 21.01 -47.09 -6.85
C THR A 137 21.36 -47.47 -5.41
N THR A 138 21.12 -48.74 -5.11
CA THR A 138 21.72 -49.50 -4.00
C THR A 138 23.13 -49.93 -4.42
N ILE A 139 24.04 -50.13 -3.44
CA ILE A 139 25.39 -50.78 -3.44
C ILE A 139 26.35 -49.82 -2.71
N SER A 140 27.17 -50.17 -1.72
CA SER A 140 27.42 -51.40 -0.98
C SER A 140 28.38 -51.06 0.18
N MET A 141 28.21 -51.84 1.25
CA MET A 141 29.08 -52.18 2.39
C MET A 141 30.49 -51.57 2.59
N ALA A 142 30.74 -51.36 3.88
CA ALA A 142 31.95 -51.64 4.68
C ALA A 142 33.10 -50.62 4.68
N SER A 143 33.40 -50.04 5.86
CA SER A 143 34.39 -50.64 6.79
C SER A 143 34.76 -49.68 7.94
N ARG A 144 34.69 -50.24 9.16
CA ARG A 144 35.57 -50.09 10.34
C ARG A 144 35.92 -48.72 10.96
N ILE A 145 35.46 -48.62 12.22
CA ILE A 145 36.21 -48.43 13.50
C ILE A 145 37.05 -47.15 13.68
N SER A 146 36.67 -46.42 14.73
CA SER A 146 37.48 -45.76 15.79
C SER A 146 36.91 -44.36 16.01
N GLY A 147 36.26 -44.02 17.12
CA GLY A 147 36.79 -44.06 18.48
C GLY A 147 36.74 -42.62 19.03
N THR A 148 36.38 -42.47 20.30
CA THR A 148 36.45 -41.25 21.14
C THR A 148 35.25 -40.28 21.15
N LYS A 149 34.44 -40.45 22.20
CA LYS A 149 33.74 -39.42 23.01
C LYS A 149 34.77 -38.93 24.07
N PRO A 150 34.76 -37.72 24.67
CA PRO A 150 33.58 -37.09 25.27
C PRO A 150 33.48 -35.55 25.35
N SER A 151 32.30 -35.10 25.85
CA SER A 151 32.00 -33.87 26.61
C SER A 151 32.40 -32.51 26.01
N GLY A 152 31.55 -31.50 25.88
CA GLY A 152 30.19 -31.24 26.33
C GLY A 152 29.88 -29.74 26.14
N ILE A 153 28.68 -29.36 26.59
CA ILE A 153 28.25 -28.01 27.02
C ILE A 153 27.79 -27.04 25.90
N CYS A 154 26.67 -26.37 26.20
CA CYS A 154 26.00 -25.22 25.57
C CYS A 154 25.02 -25.60 24.43
N GLU A 155 23.77 -25.97 24.71
CA GLU A 155 22.69 -25.10 25.21
C GLU A 155 22.30 -24.03 24.18
N ASN A 156 21.30 -24.35 23.35
CA ASN A 156 20.20 -23.45 23.02
C ASN A 156 19.13 -24.22 22.24
N SER A 157 18.21 -24.78 23.01
CA SER A 157 16.83 -24.95 22.59
C SER A 157 16.27 -23.56 22.23
N MET A 158 15.68 -23.39 21.05
CA MET A 158 14.27 -23.04 20.96
C MET A 158 13.81 -22.88 19.51
N VAL A 159 12.91 -23.81 19.15
CA VAL A 159 11.63 -23.55 18.48
C VAL A 159 11.71 -23.00 17.06
N PHE A 160 11.84 -23.94 16.13
CA PHE A 160 11.38 -23.81 14.75
C PHE A 160 9.83 -23.88 14.76
N GLN A 161 9.16 -22.72 14.90
CA GLN A 161 7.69 -22.68 14.86
C GLN A 161 7.19 -22.58 13.42
N ARG A 162 6.65 -23.73 12.98
CA ARG A 162 5.71 -23.99 11.88
C ARG A 162 5.14 -22.75 11.17
N ILE A 163 5.48 -22.67 9.88
CA ILE A 163 4.67 -22.04 8.84
C ILE A 163 3.41 -22.89 8.66
N ASN A 164 2.27 -22.42 9.17
CA ASN A 164 0.95 -22.88 8.73
C ASN A 164 0.58 -22.06 7.48
N LEU A 165 0.91 -22.59 6.31
CA LEU A 165 0.24 -22.20 5.07
C LEU A 165 -1.05 -23.03 4.99
N VAL A 166 -2.17 -22.37 5.24
CA VAL A 166 -3.49 -22.86 4.83
C VAL A 166 -3.62 -22.51 3.35
N CYS A 167 -3.58 -23.53 2.49
CA CYS A 167 -4.08 -23.48 1.13
C CYS A 167 -5.26 -24.46 1.02
N ILE A 168 -6.40 -23.88 0.63
CA ILE A 168 -7.64 -24.41 0.02
C ILE A 168 -7.70 -25.94 -0.16
#